data_AF-A0A4Q3UTL8-F1
#
_entry.id   AF-A0A4Q3UTL8-F1
#
_cell.length_a   1.000
_cell.length_b   1.000
_cell.length_c   1.000
_cell.angle_alpha   90.00
_cell.angle_beta   90.00
_cell.angle_gamma   90.00
#
_symmetry.space_group_name_H-M   'P 1'
#
loop_
_entity.id
_entity.type
_entity.pdbx_description
1 polymer ?
#
loop_
_entity_poly.entity_id
_entity_poly.type
_entity_poly.pdbx_seq_one_letter_code
_entity_poly.pdbx_strand_id
1 'polypeptide(L)'
;LEASDILAAIDTFPGLPHRLEMIGVIQGVRFVNDSKATNAQAAEQAIRAFPNAWWIVGGRPKEEGIDDLAPLFGQIKKAYLIGESTEAFARTLTGKLDHVKCRTLDVAVGQAFEDARASGVEGAVVLFAPACASFDQFRDFEQRGLAFRQEAAKLVKRRTPTEPA
;
A
#
# COMPACT_ATOMS: atom_id res chain seq x y z
N LEU A 1 28.29 -0.87 24.73
CA LEU A 1 27.02 -0.13 24.70
C LEU A 1 26.31 -0.48 25.99
N GLU A 2 25.99 0.52 26.81
CA GLU A 2 25.24 0.29 28.05
C GLU A 2 23.78 0.00 27.72
N ALA A 3 23.09 -0.76 28.58
CA ALA A 3 21.69 -1.14 28.34
C ALA A 3 20.76 0.09 28.20
N SER A 4 21.09 1.19 28.88
CA SER A 4 20.39 2.47 28.77
C SER A 4 20.50 3.10 27.38
N ASP A 5 21.65 2.98 26.72
CA ASP A 5 21.88 3.54 25.39
C ASP A 5 21.10 2.75 24.34
N ILE A 6 20.98 1.43 24.53
CA ILE A 6 20.19 0.56 23.65
C ILE A 6 18.70 0.90 23.78
N LEU A 7 18.18 1.09 25.00
CA LEU A 7 16.78 1.43 25.22
C LEU A 7 16.42 2.81 24.68
N ALA A 8 17.27 3.82 24.91
CA ALA A 8 17.06 5.17 24.37
C ALA A 8 17.11 5.18 22.83
N ALA A 9 17.99 4.38 22.22
CA ALA A 9 18.06 4.24 20.77
C ALA A 9 16.80 3.55 20.19
N ILE A 10 16.21 2.58 20.90
CA ILE A 10 14.95 1.94 20.49
C ILE A 10 13.78 2.91 20.59
N ASP A 11 13.69 3.69 21.67
CA ASP A 11 12.60 4.67 21.89
C ASP A 11 12.63 5.83 20.89
N THR A 12 13.82 6.23 20.44
CA THR A 12 13.99 7.36 19.49
C THR A 12 14.05 6.92 18.04
N PHE A 13 14.02 5.60 17.77
CA PHE A 13 14.09 5.07 16.42
C PHE A 13 12.80 5.41 15.64
N PRO A 14 12.86 6.24 14.59
CA PRO A 14 11.67 6.70 13.86
C PRO A 14 11.04 5.60 12.98
N GLY A 15 11.50 4.35 13.09
CA GLY A 15 11.24 3.30 12.12
C GLY A 15 12.15 3.39 10.91
N LEU A 16 12.03 2.41 10.01
CA LEU A 16 12.72 2.43 8.73
C LEU A 16 11.80 3.04 7.68
N PRO A 17 12.24 4.07 6.92
CA PRO A 17 11.48 4.59 5.79
C PRO A 17 11.05 3.46 4.87
N HIS A 18 9.82 3.53 4.36
CA HIS A 18 9.26 2.53 3.44
C HIS A 18 9.11 1.12 4.02
N ARG A 19 9.18 0.96 5.35
CA ARG A 19 8.79 -0.26 6.07
C ARG A 19 7.62 0.03 7.01
N LEU A 20 6.40 -0.37 6.60
CA LEU A 20 5.17 -0.13 7.35
C LEU A 20 5.02 1.33 7.82
N GLU A 21 5.49 2.27 7.01
CA GLU A 21 5.56 3.67 7.40
C GLU A 21 4.18 4.32 7.28
N MET A 22 3.66 4.86 8.38
CA MET A 22 2.44 5.66 8.33
C MET A 22 2.74 7.05 7.76
N ILE A 23 2.33 7.31 6.52
CA ILE A 23 2.66 8.57 5.82
C ILE A 23 1.66 9.69 6.10
N GLY A 24 0.49 9.37 6.68
CA GLY A 24 -0.49 10.37 7.13
C GLY A 24 -1.94 9.86 7.10
N VAL A 25 -2.85 10.77 7.48
CA VAL A 25 -4.31 10.56 7.45
C VAL A 25 -4.96 11.64 6.59
N ILE A 26 -5.78 11.24 5.63
CA ILE A 26 -6.47 12.14 4.70
C ILE A 26 -7.96 11.81 4.75
N GLN A 27 -8.79 12.76 5.19
CA GLN A 27 -10.25 12.57 5.31
C GLN A 27 -10.65 11.28 6.05
N GLY A 28 -9.93 10.94 7.13
CA GLY A 28 -10.16 9.74 7.94
C GLY A 28 -9.50 8.46 7.41
N VAL A 29 -8.92 8.48 6.21
CA VAL A 29 -8.21 7.34 5.60
C VAL A 29 -6.73 7.42 5.93
N ARG A 30 -6.18 6.36 6.52
CA ARG A 30 -4.75 6.21 6.83
C ARG A 30 -4.02 5.67 5.61
N PHE A 31 -2.82 6.20 5.34
CA PHE A 31 -1.96 5.71 4.28
C PHE A 31 -0.70 5.10 4.86
N VAL A 32 -0.40 3.86 4.45
CA VAL A 32 0.76 3.11 4.91
C VAL A 32 1.64 2.74 3.74
N ASN A 33 2.92 3.12 3.82
CA ASN A 33 3.93 2.87 2.80
C ASN A 33 4.87 1.74 3.23
N ASP A 34 4.75 0.61 2.55
CA ASP A 34 5.66 -0.52 2.66
C ASP A 34 6.24 -0.89 1.30
N SER A 35 6.68 0.10 0.51
CA SER A 35 7.27 -0.09 -0.82
C SER A 35 8.43 -1.11 -0.84
N LYS A 36 9.08 -1.33 0.30
CA LYS A 36 10.16 -2.32 0.48
C LYS A 36 9.65 -3.77 0.51
N ALA A 37 8.34 -4.00 0.61
CA ALA A 37 7.71 -5.30 0.39
C ALA A 37 7.79 -5.73 -1.08
N THR A 38 9.00 -6.13 -1.48
CA THR A 38 9.36 -6.50 -2.86
C THR A 38 9.13 -7.98 -3.17
N ASN A 39 8.47 -8.72 -2.26
CA ASN A 39 8.09 -10.12 -2.40
C ASN A 39 6.83 -10.42 -1.57
N ALA A 40 6.20 -11.57 -1.82
CA ALA A 40 4.98 -12.00 -1.14
C ALA A 40 5.14 -12.09 0.39
N GLN A 41 6.23 -12.69 0.88
CA GLN A 41 6.47 -12.84 2.33
C GLN A 41 6.51 -11.49 3.07
N ALA A 42 7.13 -10.47 2.47
CA ALA A 42 7.16 -9.14 3.05
C ALA A 42 5.76 -8.49 3.02
N ALA A 43 5.01 -8.66 1.92
CA ALA A 43 3.64 -8.17 1.82
C ALA A 43 2.70 -8.87 2.81
N GLU A 44 2.91 -10.15 3.12
CA GLU A 44 2.17 -10.87 4.15
C GLU A 44 2.28 -10.17 5.51
N GLN A 45 3.49 -9.75 5.92
CA GLN A 45 3.67 -9.05 7.20
C GLN A 45 2.87 -7.75 7.24
N ALA A 46 2.84 -7.02 6.12
CA ALA A 46 2.07 -5.79 6.00
C ALA A 46 0.56 -6.03 6.07
N ILE A 47 0.05 -7.06 5.36
CA ILE A 47 -1.37 -7.41 5.37
C ILE A 47 -1.80 -7.82 6.78
N ARG A 48 -0.99 -8.60 7.50
CA ARG A 48 -1.28 -9.01 8.89
C ARG A 48 -1.28 -7.83 9.85
N ALA A 49 -0.40 -6.84 9.65
CA ALA A 49 -0.36 -5.63 10.46
C ALA A 49 -1.56 -4.70 10.22
N PHE A 50 -2.15 -4.74 9.01
CA PHE A 50 -3.26 -3.88 8.60
C PHE A 50 -4.40 -4.70 7.99
N PRO A 51 -5.15 -5.47 8.80
CA PRO A 51 -6.33 -6.18 8.32
C PRO A 51 -7.39 -5.19 7.86
N ASN A 52 -8.23 -5.63 6.92
CA ASN A 52 -9.26 -4.85 6.24
C ASN A 52 -8.72 -3.67 5.40
N ALA A 53 -7.48 -3.74 4.93
CA ALA A 53 -6.92 -2.68 4.10
C ALA A 53 -7.42 -2.71 2.64
N TRP A 54 -7.34 -1.55 2.00
CA TRP A 54 -7.38 -1.36 0.55
C TRP A 54 -5.96 -1.45 0.02
N TRP A 55 -5.65 -2.57 -0.64
CA TRP A 55 -4.27 -3.01 -0.87
C TRP A 55 -3.80 -2.68 -2.29
N ILE A 56 -2.76 -1.86 -2.41
CA ILE A 56 -2.10 -1.59 -3.68
C ILE A 56 -0.95 -2.58 -3.87
N VAL A 57 -1.03 -3.36 -4.96
CA VAL A 57 -0.13 -4.49 -5.23
C VAL A 57 0.31 -4.51 -6.69
N GLY A 58 1.56 -4.88 -6.94
CA GLY A 58 2.09 -5.10 -8.27
C GLY A 58 3.40 -4.38 -8.57
N GLY A 59 3.87 -4.56 -9.78
CA GLY A 59 5.20 -4.21 -10.25
C GLY A 59 5.76 -5.32 -11.15
N ARG A 60 7.09 -5.45 -11.21
CA ARG A 60 7.74 -6.60 -11.86
C ARG A 60 7.59 -7.86 -10.99
N PRO A 61 6.88 -8.89 -11.47
CA PRO A 61 6.67 -10.10 -10.70
C PRO A 61 7.96 -10.90 -10.52
N LYS A 62 8.05 -11.60 -9.40
CA LYS A 62 9.00 -12.71 -9.22
C LYS A 62 8.31 -14.03 -9.56
N GLU A 63 9.09 -15.10 -9.70
CA GLU A 63 8.57 -16.42 -10.08
C GLU A 63 7.48 -16.93 -9.14
N GLU A 64 7.54 -16.58 -7.85
CA GLU A 64 6.63 -17.07 -6.81
C GLU A 64 5.25 -16.39 -6.82
N GLY A 65 5.11 -15.23 -7.49
CA GLY A 65 3.83 -14.53 -7.58
C GLY A 65 3.25 -14.11 -6.22
N ILE A 66 1.92 -14.28 -6.04
CA ILE A 66 1.19 -13.95 -4.80
C ILE A 66 0.26 -15.08 -4.33
N ASP A 67 0.40 -16.28 -4.88
CA ASP A 67 -0.50 -17.39 -4.59
C ASP A 67 -0.45 -17.82 -3.11
N ASP A 68 0.73 -17.74 -2.48
CA ASP A 68 0.93 -18.04 -1.05
C ASP A 68 0.19 -17.06 -0.11
N LEU A 69 -0.24 -15.90 -0.63
CA LEU A 69 -1.05 -14.94 0.13
C LEU A 69 -2.54 -15.30 0.17
N ALA A 70 -2.97 -16.35 -0.54
CA ALA A 70 -4.38 -16.75 -0.60
C ALA A 70 -5.08 -16.89 0.76
N PRO A 71 -4.46 -17.44 1.82
CA PRO A 71 -5.08 -17.50 3.15
C PRO A 71 -5.38 -16.12 3.78
N LEU A 72 -4.73 -15.05 3.30
CA LEU A 72 -4.88 -13.70 3.81
C LEU A 72 -5.86 -12.84 3.01
N PHE A 73 -6.30 -13.28 1.83
CA PHE A 73 -7.18 -12.48 0.98
C PHE A 73 -8.50 -12.09 1.65
N GLY A 74 -9.04 -12.94 2.53
CA GLY A 74 -10.23 -12.61 3.34
C GLY A 74 -10.01 -11.47 4.35
N GLN A 75 -8.76 -11.06 4.60
CA GLN A 75 -8.40 -9.93 5.45
C GLN A 75 -8.20 -8.64 4.65
N ILE A 76 -8.46 -8.64 3.35
CA ILE A 76 -8.27 -7.47 2.47
C ILE A 76 -9.65 -7.05 1.95
N LYS A 77 -9.92 -5.74 1.92
CA LYS A 77 -11.19 -5.23 1.39
C LYS A 77 -11.23 -5.29 -0.13
N LYS A 78 -10.14 -4.86 -0.78
CA LYS A 78 -9.99 -4.83 -2.23
C LYS A 78 -8.52 -4.66 -2.63
N ALA A 79 -8.14 -5.20 -3.78
CA ALA A 79 -6.80 -5.05 -4.35
C ALA A 79 -6.76 -4.12 -5.57
N TYR A 80 -5.71 -3.32 -5.68
CA TYR A 80 -5.49 -2.35 -6.77
C TYR A 80 -4.19 -2.69 -7.48
N LEU A 81 -4.32 -3.21 -8.70
CA LEU A 81 -3.24 -3.86 -9.42
C LEU A 81 -2.47 -2.87 -10.30
N ILE A 82 -1.15 -2.85 -10.17
CA ILE A 82 -0.24 -1.99 -10.93
C ILE A 82 0.87 -2.79 -11.61
N GLY A 83 1.54 -2.17 -12.59
CA GLY A 83 2.77 -2.70 -13.18
C GLY A 83 2.58 -3.94 -14.06
N GLU A 84 3.70 -4.56 -14.43
CA GLU A 84 3.78 -5.73 -15.30
C GLU A 84 2.96 -6.93 -14.77
N SER A 85 2.88 -7.10 -13.44
CA SER A 85 2.18 -8.22 -12.82
C SER A 85 0.64 -8.10 -12.85
N THR A 86 0.07 -6.98 -13.32
CA THR A 86 -1.37 -6.70 -13.28
C THR A 86 -2.23 -7.87 -13.77
N GLU A 87 -1.91 -8.43 -14.94
CA GLU A 87 -2.70 -9.52 -15.53
C GLU A 87 -2.50 -10.85 -14.80
N ALA A 88 -1.30 -11.13 -14.33
CA ALA A 88 -1.01 -12.35 -13.57
C ALA A 88 -1.73 -12.33 -12.22
N PHE A 89 -1.66 -11.22 -11.49
CA PHE A 89 -2.29 -11.08 -10.18
C PHE A 89 -3.81 -11.06 -10.28
N ALA A 90 -4.37 -10.44 -11.32
CA ALA A 90 -5.82 -10.52 -11.57
C ALA A 90 -6.31 -11.98 -11.70
N ARG A 91 -5.56 -12.84 -12.39
CA ARG A 91 -5.88 -14.27 -12.48
C ARG A 91 -5.83 -14.96 -11.12
N THR A 92 -4.81 -14.70 -10.31
CA THR A 92 -4.68 -15.28 -8.97
C THR A 92 -5.81 -14.84 -8.03
N LEU A 93 -6.26 -13.59 -8.14
CA LEU A 93 -7.26 -12.97 -7.25
C LEU A 93 -8.71 -13.22 -7.67
N THR A 94 -8.96 -13.51 -8.95
CA THR A 94 -10.32 -13.77 -9.47
C THR A 94 -11.02 -14.87 -8.67
N GLY A 95 -12.22 -14.57 -8.15
CA GLY A 95 -13.00 -15.48 -7.31
C GLY A 95 -12.53 -15.59 -5.85
N LYS A 96 -11.47 -14.88 -5.45
CA LYS A 96 -10.92 -14.91 -4.09
C LYS A 96 -10.87 -13.54 -3.41
N LEU A 97 -10.62 -12.47 -4.16
CA LEU A 97 -10.55 -11.10 -3.67
C LEU A 97 -11.02 -10.12 -4.76
N ASP A 98 -11.88 -9.17 -4.39
CA ASP A 98 -12.26 -8.09 -5.29
C ASP A 98 -11.03 -7.27 -5.68
N HIS A 99 -10.90 -6.94 -6.96
CA HIS A 99 -9.73 -6.25 -7.46
C HIS A 99 -10.04 -5.40 -8.69
N VAL A 100 -9.18 -4.41 -8.92
CA VAL A 100 -9.25 -3.55 -10.09
C VAL A 100 -7.86 -3.35 -10.70
N LYS A 101 -7.81 -3.32 -12.04
CA LYS A 101 -6.58 -3.15 -12.82
C LYS A 101 -6.30 -1.67 -13.03
N CYS A 102 -5.51 -1.07 -12.16
CA CYS A 102 -5.16 0.36 -12.23
C CYS A 102 -4.00 0.64 -13.18
N ARG A 103 -3.12 -0.36 -13.39
CA ARG A 103 -1.87 -0.29 -14.16
C ARG A 103 -0.81 0.65 -13.58
N THR A 104 -1.17 1.85 -13.13
CA THR A 104 -0.24 2.85 -12.58
C THR A 104 -0.59 3.22 -11.14
N LEU A 105 0.43 3.67 -10.40
CA LEU A 105 0.33 3.96 -8.97
C LEU A 105 -0.61 5.13 -8.66
N ASP A 106 -0.63 6.17 -9.49
CA ASP A 106 -1.50 7.34 -9.33
C ASP A 106 -2.98 6.96 -9.42
N VAL A 107 -3.34 6.12 -10.38
CA VAL A 107 -4.71 5.59 -10.53
C VAL A 107 -5.08 4.71 -9.33
N ALA A 108 -4.16 3.84 -8.90
CA ALA A 108 -4.39 2.96 -7.75
C ALA A 108 -4.60 3.74 -6.45
N VAL A 109 -3.77 4.75 -6.18
CA VAL A 109 -3.90 5.61 -5.00
C VAL A 109 -5.23 6.35 -4.99
N GLY A 110 -5.63 6.93 -6.14
CA GLY A 110 -6.90 7.64 -6.26
C GLY A 110 -8.10 6.74 -6.02
N GLN A 111 -8.16 5.57 -6.67
CA GLN A 111 -9.29 4.66 -6.51
C GLN A 111 -9.35 4.02 -5.11
N ALA A 112 -8.20 3.61 -4.56
CA ALA A 112 -8.13 3.05 -3.21
C ALA A 112 -8.59 4.05 -2.16
N PHE A 113 -8.22 5.33 -2.31
CA PHE A 113 -8.68 6.39 -1.43
C PHE A 113 -10.19 6.60 -1.50
N GLU A 114 -10.75 6.70 -2.71
CA GLU A 114 -12.19 6.93 -2.87
C GLU A 114 -13.02 5.77 -2.32
N ASP A 115 -12.64 4.52 -2.63
CA ASP A 115 -13.32 3.33 -2.10
C ASP A 115 -13.20 3.25 -0.56
N ALA A 116 -12.01 3.51 0.00
CA ALA A 116 -11.78 3.54 1.44
C ALA A 116 -12.63 4.61 2.13
N ARG A 117 -12.66 5.82 1.58
CA ARG A 117 -13.44 6.95 2.09
C ARG A 117 -14.95 6.69 2.02
N ALA A 118 -15.42 6.21 0.87
CA ALA A 118 -16.84 5.94 0.63
C ALA A 118 -17.38 4.78 1.49
N SER A 119 -16.51 3.87 1.95
CA SER A 119 -16.90 2.77 2.82
C SER A 119 -17.41 3.19 4.19
N GLY A 120 -17.04 4.40 4.66
CA GLY A 120 -17.38 4.88 6.01
C GLY A 120 -16.70 4.11 7.15
N VAL A 121 -15.77 3.21 6.86
CA VAL A 121 -15.03 2.45 7.89
C VAL A 121 -14.10 3.39 8.65
N GLU A 122 -14.33 3.50 9.96
CA GLU A 122 -13.44 4.27 10.83
C GLU A 122 -12.03 3.70 10.82
N GLY A 123 -11.04 4.56 10.61
CA GLY A 123 -9.64 4.16 10.52
C GLY A 123 -9.30 3.32 9.30
N ALA A 124 -10.07 3.42 8.21
CA ALA A 124 -9.76 2.79 6.91
C ALA A 124 -8.29 2.97 6.51
N VAL A 125 -7.68 1.94 5.92
CA VAL A 125 -6.26 1.92 5.56
C VAL A 125 -6.06 1.67 4.07
N VAL A 126 -5.40 2.60 3.38
CA VAL A 126 -4.78 2.34 2.08
C VAL A 126 -3.36 1.84 2.33
N LEU A 127 -3.14 0.57 2.03
CA LEU A 127 -1.87 -0.12 2.25
C LEU A 127 -1.11 -0.27 0.93
N PHE A 128 0.09 0.29 0.84
CA PHE A 128 1.00 0.05 -0.27
C PHE A 128 2.06 -0.99 0.10
N ALA A 129 1.81 -2.25 -0.27
CA ALA A 129 2.70 -3.38 -0.05
C ALA A 129 2.80 -4.19 -1.35
N PRO A 130 3.69 -3.82 -2.29
CA PRO A 130 3.57 -4.19 -3.71
C PRO A 130 3.80 -5.68 -4.04
N ALA A 131 4.39 -6.46 -3.13
CA ALA A 131 4.81 -7.86 -3.34
C ALA A 131 5.75 -8.11 -4.55
N CYS A 132 6.17 -7.05 -5.24
CA CYS A 132 6.93 -7.08 -6.49
C CYS A 132 8.14 -6.16 -6.44
N ALA A 133 9.14 -6.45 -7.28
CA ALA A 133 10.20 -5.51 -7.59
C ALA A 133 9.63 -4.26 -8.30
N SER A 134 10.35 -3.13 -8.24
CA SER A 134 9.89 -1.84 -8.76
C SER A 134 10.33 -1.50 -10.19
N PHE A 135 11.22 -2.32 -10.77
CA PHE A 135 12.02 -1.98 -11.95
C PHE A 135 11.24 -1.88 -13.26
N ASP A 136 9.95 -2.18 -13.26
CA ASP A 136 9.07 -1.99 -14.40
C ASP A 136 8.62 -0.53 -14.56
N GLN A 137 8.40 0.17 -13.46
CA GLN A 137 7.85 1.54 -13.46
C GLN A 137 8.76 2.56 -12.75
N PHE A 138 9.74 2.10 -11.96
CA PHE A 138 10.60 2.94 -11.13
C PHE A 138 12.03 2.42 -11.09
N ARG A 139 12.98 3.32 -10.83
CA ARG A 139 14.41 2.98 -10.70
C ARG A 139 14.68 2.04 -9.53
N ASP A 140 13.99 2.23 -8.42
CA ASP A 140 14.18 1.49 -7.16
C ASP A 140 12.94 1.62 -6.26
N PHE A 141 12.94 0.89 -5.14
CA PHE A 141 11.80 0.88 -4.21
C PHE A 141 11.66 2.21 -3.45
N GLU A 142 12.73 2.99 -3.30
CA GLU A 142 12.72 4.28 -2.62
C GLU A 142 11.99 5.32 -3.47
N GLN A 143 12.30 5.38 -4.78
CA GLN A 143 11.59 6.22 -5.74
C GLN A 143 10.11 5.84 -5.82
N ARG A 144 9.80 4.54 -5.85
CA ARG A 144 8.41 4.05 -5.84
C ARG A 144 7.68 4.44 -4.55
N GLY A 145 8.34 4.33 -3.40
CA GLY A 145 7.79 4.71 -2.10
C GLY A 145 7.60 6.23 -1.97
N LEU A 146 8.50 7.02 -2.55
CA LEU A 146 8.35 8.47 -2.64
C LEU A 146 7.19 8.86 -3.55
N ALA A 147 7.01 8.18 -4.68
CA ALA A 147 5.88 8.40 -5.59
C ALA A 147 4.55 8.16 -4.86
N PHE A 148 4.43 7.07 -4.08
CA PHE A 148 3.23 6.84 -3.26
C PHE A 148 2.94 7.99 -2.29
N ARG A 149 3.96 8.51 -1.58
CA ARG A 149 3.79 9.71 -0.73
C ARG A 149 3.33 10.93 -1.52
N GLN A 150 3.91 11.16 -2.70
CA GLN A 150 3.55 12.29 -3.55
C GLN A 150 2.11 12.19 -4.05
N GLU A 151 1.67 11.01 -4.50
CA GLU A 151 0.29 10.79 -4.93
C GLU A 151 -0.70 10.97 -3.78
N ALA A 152 -0.40 10.44 -2.58
CA ALA A 152 -1.21 10.69 -1.39
C ALA A 152 -1.27 12.20 -1.05
N ALA A 153 -0.16 12.91 -1.12
CA ALA A 153 -0.12 14.36 -0.85
C ALA A 153 -0.95 15.19 -1.84
N LYS A 154 -1.13 14.74 -3.09
CA LYS A 154 -2.01 15.41 -4.06
C LYS A 154 -3.48 15.35 -3.64
N LEU A 155 -3.91 14.32 -2.91
CA LEU A 155 -5.29 14.19 -2.42
C LEU A 155 -5.64 15.28 -1.41
N VAL A 156 -4.67 15.74 -0.60
CA VAL A 156 -4.85 16.88 0.32
C VAL A 156 -5.10 18.18 -0.45
N LYS A 157 -4.44 18.35 -1.61
CA LYS A 157 -4.53 19.55 -2.44
C LYS A 157 -5.81 19.61 -3.28
N ARG A 158 -6.49 18.49 -3.52
CA ARG A 158 -7.75 18.40 -4.29
C ARG A 158 -8.99 18.95 -3.57
N ARG A 159 -8.83 19.86 -2.59
CA ARG A 159 -9.96 20.55 -1.95
C ARG A 159 -10.95 21.06 -3.01
N THR A 160 -12.16 20.53 -2.99
CA THR A 160 -13.30 21.07 -3.71
C THR A 160 -13.52 22.51 -3.26
N PRO A 161 -13.79 23.47 -4.17
CA PRO A 161 -14.35 24.75 -3.79
C PRO A 161 -15.62 24.48 -2.98
N THR A 162 -15.69 25.00 -1.77
CA THR A 162 -16.96 25.08 -1.05
C THR A 162 -17.83 26.04 -1.85
N GLU A 163 -18.91 25.53 -2.48
CA GLU A 163 -19.96 26.38 -3.04
C GLU A 163 -20.51 27.27 -1.92
N PRO A 164 -20.58 28.61 -2.12
CA PRO A 164 -21.26 29.47 -1.16
C PRO A 164 -22.77 29.26 -1.27
N ALA A 165 -23.41 29.13 -0.11
CA ALA A 165 -24.86 29.23 0.05
C ALA A 165 -25.36 30.66 -0.24
#